data_AF-A0A2S2QAA8-F1
#
_entry.id   AF-A0A2S2QAA8-F1
#
_cell.length_a   1.000
_cell.length_b   1.000
_cell.length_c   1.000
_cell.angle_alpha   90.00
_cell.angle_beta   90.00
_cell.angle_gamma   90.00
#
_symmetry.space_group_name_H-M   'P 1'
#
loop_
_entity.id
_entity.type
_entity.pdbx_description
1 polymer ?
#
loop_
_entity_poly.entity_id
_entity_poly.type
_entity_poly.pdbx_seq_one_letter_code
_entity_poly.pdbx_strand_id
1 'polypeptide(L)'
;SKSVPHIKTYCRISPCNTEMSWFLLTSANLSKAAWGKKLKSDRSYSISLYEVGVLFLPQFLTGCDTFSINHKQHDGRSPPFPMPFDLPLSPYSSTDQPWRMDVF
;
A
#
# COMPACT_ATOMS: atom_id res chain seq x y z
N SER A 1 -16.23 -5.02 -8.13
CA SER A 1 -14.91 -5.05 -8.81
C SER A 1 -14.79 -6.33 -9.63
N LYS A 2 -14.34 -6.28 -10.89
CA LYS A 2 -14.17 -7.46 -11.78
C LYS A 2 -12.73 -7.67 -12.27
N SER A 3 -11.78 -6.84 -11.81
CA SER A 3 -10.39 -6.86 -12.26
C SER A 3 -9.48 -7.27 -11.11
N VAL A 4 -8.74 -8.36 -11.30
CA VAL A 4 -7.79 -8.85 -10.30
C VAL A 4 -6.58 -7.89 -10.27
N PRO A 5 -6.16 -7.39 -9.09
CA PRO A 5 -5.06 -6.44 -9.02
C PRO A 5 -3.71 -7.13 -9.27
N HIS A 6 -2.96 -6.64 -10.25
CA HIS A 6 -1.52 -6.88 -10.37
C HIS A 6 -0.69 -5.71 -9.81
N ILE A 7 -1.34 -4.63 -9.37
CA ILE A 7 -0.73 -3.48 -8.70
C ILE A 7 -0.31 -3.85 -7.27
N LYS A 8 0.79 -3.27 -6.76
CA LYS A 8 1.24 -3.44 -5.38
C LYS A 8 1.36 -2.07 -4.73
N THR A 9 0.65 -1.90 -3.63
CA THR A 9 0.57 -0.63 -2.91
C THR A 9 0.73 -0.87 -1.43
N TYR A 10 1.49 0.00 -0.77
CA TYR A 10 1.62 0.02 0.68
C TYR A 10 1.28 1.43 1.14
N CYS A 11 0.54 1.56 2.24
CA CYS A 11 0.15 2.87 2.77
C CYS A 11 -0.09 2.80 4.27
N ARG A 12 -0.18 3.97 4.91
CA ARG A 12 -0.60 4.11 6.31
C ARG A 12 -1.85 4.96 6.39
N ILE A 13 -2.97 4.30 6.67
CA ILE A 13 -4.29 4.92 6.76
C ILE A 13 -4.63 5.16 8.25
N SER A 14 -5.27 6.28 8.53
CA SER A 14 -5.82 6.64 9.84
C SER A 14 -6.93 5.66 10.28
N PRO A 15 -7.15 5.44 11.60
CA PRO A 15 -8.20 4.52 12.07
C PRO A 15 -9.61 4.85 11.58
N CYS A 16 -9.89 6.12 11.28
CA CYS A 16 -11.16 6.60 10.73
C CYS A 16 -11.27 6.51 9.20
N ASN A 17 -10.22 6.06 8.49
CA ASN A 17 -10.16 5.97 7.02
C ASN A 17 -10.41 7.30 6.28
N THR A 18 -10.05 8.44 6.86
CA THR A 18 -10.22 9.76 6.24
C THR A 18 -8.91 10.41 5.82
N GLU A 19 -7.80 9.99 6.42
CA GLU A 19 -6.46 10.52 6.16
C GLU A 19 -5.42 9.41 5.95
N MET A 20 -4.35 9.73 5.21
CA MET A 20 -3.25 8.82 4.91
C MET A 20 -1.89 9.53 5.06
N SER A 21 -0.96 8.94 5.81
CA SER A 21 0.36 9.57 6.09
C SER A 21 1.35 9.43 4.94
N TRP A 22 1.27 8.35 4.16
CA TRP A 22 2.15 8.08 3.02
C TRP A 22 1.55 6.98 2.14
N PHE A 23 1.96 6.96 0.89
CA PHE A 23 1.57 5.94 -0.08
C PHE A 23 2.77 5.51 -0.92
N LEU A 24 2.95 4.21 -1.11
CA LEU A 24 4.01 3.62 -1.92
C LEU A 24 3.38 2.79 -3.04
N LEU A 25 3.69 3.15 -4.28
CA LEU A 25 3.41 2.34 -5.46
C LEU A 25 4.70 1.64 -5.89
N THR A 26 4.70 0.32 -6.01
CA THR A 26 5.93 -0.46 -6.23
C THR A 26 5.70 -1.72 -7.07
N SER A 27 6.77 -2.29 -7.62
CA SER A 27 6.79 -3.65 -8.17
C SER A 27 6.85 -4.73 -7.09
N ALA A 28 7.34 -4.39 -5.89
CA ALA A 28 7.57 -5.33 -4.80
C ALA A 28 6.29 -5.97 -4.27
N ASN A 29 6.18 -7.30 -4.44
CA ASN A 29 5.19 -8.11 -3.73
C ASN A 29 5.53 -8.26 -2.24
N LEU A 30 4.60 -8.79 -1.45
CA LEU A 30 4.85 -9.16 -0.06
C LEU A 30 5.73 -10.44 0.02
N SER A 31 7.03 -10.27 -0.18
CA SER A 31 8.01 -11.35 -0.11
C SER A 31 9.33 -10.90 0.51
N LYS A 32 10.04 -11.85 1.14
CA LYS A 32 11.41 -11.62 1.63
C LYS A 32 12.41 -11.34 0.52
N ALA A 33 12.15 -11.85 -0.68
CA ALA A 33 13.05 -11.64 -1.82
C ALA A 33 13.01 -10.18 -2.29
N ALA A 34 11.82 -9.58 -2.29
CA ALA A 34 11.59 -8.18 -2.68
C ALA A 34 11.99 -7.18 -1.58
N TRP A 35 11.62 -7.43 -0.33
CA TRP A 35 11.83 -6.50 0.79
C TRP A 35 13.12 -6.74 1.57
N GLY A 36 13.77 -7.87 1.31
CA GLY A 36 14.95 -8.31 2.01
C GLY A 36 14.65 -9.10 3.29
N LYS A 37 15.69 -9.81 3.75
CA LYS A 37 15.70 -10.52 5.03
C LYS A 37 17.00 -10.24 5.76
N LYS A 38 16.92 -10.17 7.10
CA LYS A 38 18.10 -10.10 7.96
C LYS A 38 18.85 -11.43 7.93
N LEU A 39 20.17 -11.40 7.77
CA LEU A 39 21.03 -12.58 7.86
C LEU A 39 21.46 -12.82 9.31
N LYS A 40 21.81 -14.07 9.63
CA LYS A 40 22.16 -14.50 11.00
C LYS A 40 23.49 -13.91 11.49
N SER A 41 24.40 -13.52 10.58
CA SER A 41 25.65 -12.84 10.87
C SER A 41 25.50 -11.32 10.83
N ASP A 42 26.16 -10.62 11.76
CA ASP A 42 26.31 -9.16 11.87
C ASP A 42 25.51 -8.31 10.86
N ARG A 43 24.37 -7.77 11.32
CA ARG A 43 23.59 -6.64 10.77
C ARG A 43 23.37 -6.59 9.25
N SER A 44 23.62 -7.67 8.54
CA SER A 44 23.56 -7.74 7.09
C SER A 44 22.14 -8.09 6.63
N TYR A 45 21.76 -7.53 5.49
CA TYR A 45 20.48 -7.77 4.84
C TYR A 45 20.73 -8.36 3.46
N SER A 46 19.88 -9.28 3.05
CA SER A 46 19.90 -9.84 1.69
C SER A 46 18.59 -9.51 1.01
N ILE A 47 18.69 -8.83 -0.13
CA ILE A 47 17.61 -8.59 -1.10
C ILE A 47 17.95 -9.43 -2.33
N SER A 48 16.97 -10.13 -2.88
CA SER A 48 17.19 -11.11 -3.96
C SER A 48 16.54 -10.71 -5.28
N LEU A 49 15.69 -9.69 -5.29
CA LEU A 49 15.01 -9.19 -6.48
C LEU A 49 15.31 -7.70 -6.67
N TYR A 50 15.38 -7.29 -7.94
CA TYR A 50 15.36 -5.88 -8.30
C TYR A 50 13.93 -5.40 -8.29
N GLU A 51 13.66 -4.40 -7.47
CA GLU A 51 12.34 -3.80 -7.31
C GLU A 51 12.46 -2.28 -7.37
N VAL A 52 11.42 -1.62 -7.86
CA VAL A 52 11.36 -0.16 -7.93
C VAL A 52 9.98 0.33 -7.54
N GLY A 53 9.93 1.49 -6.90
CA GLY A 53 8.69 2.14 -6.53
C GLY A 53 8.85 3.64 -6.31
N VAL A 54 7.71 4.31 -6.19
CA VAL A 54 7.62 5.76 -5.92
C VAL A 54 6.88 5.93 -4.60
N LEU A 55 7.54 6.62 -3.65
CA LEU A 55 6.96 6.99 -2.37
C LEU A 55 6.37 8.40 -2.46
N PHE A 56 5.07 8.51 -2.21
CA PHE A 56 4.31 9.74 -2.12
C PHE A 56 4.25 10.17 -0.66
N LEU A 57 4.79 11.36 -0.39
CA LEU A 57 4.81 11.98 0.93
C LEU A 57 4.04 13.30 0.89
N PRO A 58 3.05 13.51 1.78
CA PRO A 58 2.20 14.71 1.79
C PRO A 58 3.00 16.02 1.79
N GLN A 59 4.05 16.09 2.62
CA GLN A 59 4.90 17.26 2.78
C GLN A 59 5.53 17.73 1.46
N PHE A 60 5.90 16.79 0.57
CA PHE A 60 6.58 17.11 -0.69
C PHE A 60 5.61 17.41 -1.84
N LEU A 61 4.37 16.92 -1.78
CA LEU A 61 3.40 17.05 -2.87
C LEU A 61 2.35 18.14 -2.62
N THR A 62 2.02 18.38 -1.36
CA THR A 62 0.89 19.25 -0.96
C THR A 62 1.25 20.21 0.17
N GLY A 63 2.43 20.06 0.80
CA GLY A 63 2.82 20.83 1.99
C GLY A 63 1.98 20.55 3.23
N CYS A 64 1.15 19.50 3.21
CA CYS A 64 0.34 19.04 4.33
C CYS A 64 1.03 17.88 5.07
N ASP A 65 0.57 17.56 6.27
CA ASP A 65 1.08 16.41 7.04
C ASP A 65 0.48 15.06 6.57
N THR A 66 -0.71 15.09 5.97
CA THR A 66 -1.46 13.91 5.51
C THR A 66 -2.08 14.18 4.14
N PHE A 67 -2.39 13.10 3.41
CA PHE A 67 -3.29 13.15 2.27
C PHE A 67 -4.73 12.93 2.76
N SER A 68 -5.67 13.76 2.30
CA SER A 68 -7.09 13.46 2.44
C SER A 68 -7.46 12.29 1.52
N ILE A 69 -8.16 11.29 2.04
CA ILE A 69 -8.74 10.18 1.24
C ILE A 69 -10.28 10.23 1.25
N ASN A 70 -10.86 11.17 2.00
CA ASN A 70 -12.31 11.38 2.03
C ASN A 70 -12.73 12.38 0.95
N HIS A 71 -13.41 11.90 -0.10
CA HIS A 71 -13.94 12.75 -1.16
C HIS A 71 -15.02 13.75 -0.70
N LYS A 72 -15.58 13.61 0.51
CA LYS A 72 -16.64 14.49 1.04
C LYS A 72 -16.12 15.60 1.95
N GLN A 73 -14.89 15.49 2.47
CA GLN A 73 -14.26 16.50 3.33
C GLN A 73 -13.00 17.00 2.62
N HIS A 74 -13.21 17.97 1.73
CA HIS A 74 -12.14 18.71 1.09
C HIS A 74 -11.98 20.05 1.79
N ASP A 75 -10.79 20.31 2.31
CA ASP A 75 -10.42 21.55 2.99
C ASP A 75 -9.91 22.64 2.02
N GLY A 76 -10.02 22.41 0.70
CA GLY A 76 -9.56 23.34 -0.32
C GLY A 76 -8.06 23.28 -0.60
N ARG A 77 -7.25 22.65 0.26
CA ARG A 77 -5.78 22.73 0.19
C ARG A 77 -5.15 21.74 -0.78
N SER A 78 -5.67 20.52 -0.84
CA SER A 78 -5.16 19.49 -1.76
C SER A 78 -6.26 18.53 -2.18
N PRO A 79 -6.32 18.12 -3.46
CA PRO A 79 -7.33 17.16 -3.90
C PRO A 79 -7.19 15.84 -3.13
N PRO A 80 -8.30 15.10 -2.91
CA PRO A 80 -8.23 13.79 -2.27
C PRO A 80 -7.31 12.85 -3.07
N PHE A 81 -6.53 12.03 -2.37
CA PHE A 81 -5.65 11.06 -2.99
C PHE A 81 -6.48 9.99 -3.72
N PRO A 82 -6.17 9.67 -4.99
CA PRO A 82 -6.94 8.72 -5.79
C PRO A 82 -6.63 7.27 -5.37
N MET A 83 -7.33 6.78 -4.35
CA MET A 83 -7.15 5.42 -3.85
C MET A 83 -7.55 4.37 -4.90
N PRO A 84 -6.72 3.34 -5.16
CA PRO A 84 -7.03 2.31 -6.16
C PRO A 84 -7.98 1.21 -5.66
N PHE A 85 -8.41 1.28 -4.40
CA PHE A 85 -9.34 0.35 -3.75
C PHE A 85 -10.18 1.06 -2.69
N ASP A 86 -11.29 0.44 -2.33
CA ASP A 86 -12.26 0.99 -1.37
C ASP A 86 -11.78 0.85 0.09
N LEU A 87 -12.24 1.76 0.94
CA LEU A 87 -12.02 1.74 2.39
C LEU A 87 -13.35 1.87 3.16
N PRO A 88 -13.50 1.20 4.32
CA PRO A 88 -12.57 0.25 4.92
C PRO A 88 -12.43 -1.05 4.09
N LEU A 89 -11.31 -1.74 4.26
CA LEU A 89 -11.14 -3.06 3.67
C LEU A 89 -12.17 -4.05 4.25
N SER A 90 -12.72 -4.89 3.39
CA SER A 90 -13.65 -5.95 3.81
C SER A 90 -12.87 -7.20 4.24
N PRO A 91 -13.02 -7.70 5.47
CA PRO A 91 -12.44 -8.97 5.87
C PRO A 91 -12.99 -10.13 5.04
N TYR A 92 -12.19 -11.18 4.92
CA TYR A 92 -12.64 -12.44 4.33
C TYR A 92 -13.75 -13.04 5.21
N SER A 93 -14.78 -13.60 4.57
CA SER A 93 -15.78 -14.42 5.24
C SER A 93 -15.19 -15.78 5.65
N SER A 94 -15.94 -16.55 6.45
CA SER A 94 -15.52 -17.88 6.87
C SER A 94 -15.38 -18.89 5.72
N THR A 95 -15.98 -18.61 4.57
CA THR A 95 -15.93 -19.46 3.37
C THR A 95 -14.91 -18.99 2.33
N ASP A 96 -14.37 -17.78 2.47
CA ASP A 96 -13.39 -17.25 1.51
C ASP A 96 -12.04 -17.94 1.65
N GLN A 97 -11.33 -18.04 0.53
CA GLN A 97 -9.99 -18.59 0.46
C GLN A 97 -9.09 -17.65 -0.34
N PRO A 98 -7.80 -17.52 0.04
CA PRO A 98 -6.85 -16.82 -0.82
C PRO A 98 -6.71 -17.58 -2.14
N TRP A 99 -6.63 -16.84 -3.24
CA TRP A 99 -6.36 -17.41 -4.55
C TRP A 99 -5.03 -18.17 -4.55
N ARG A 100 -5.01 -19.36 -5.17
CA ARG A 100 -3.81 -20.21 -5.34
C ARG A 100 -3.78 -20.70 -6.78
N MET A 101 -2.63 -20.57 -7.44
CA MET A 101 -2.50 -21.01 -8.85
C MET A 101 -2.39 -22.54 -9.00
N ASP A 102 -1.82 -23.23 -8.00
CA ASP A 102 -1.35 -24.62 -8.15
C ASP A 102 -2.35 -25.67 -7.62
N VAL A 103 -3.64 -25.32 -7.51
CA VAL A 103 -4.70 -26.25 -7.07
C VAL A 103 -5.70 -26.43 -8.21
N PHE A 104 -5.29 -27.20 -9.23
CA PHE A 104 -6.13 -27.78 -10.27
C PHE A 104 -5.60 -29.17 -10.62
#